data_AF-A0A963JFE9-F1
#
_entry.id   AF-A0A963JFE9-F1
#
_cell.length_a   1.000
_cell.length_b   1.000
_cell.length_c   1.000
_cell.angle_alpha   90.00
_cell.angle_beta   90.00
_cell.angle_gamma   90.00
#
_symmetry.space_group_name_H-M   'P 1'
#
loop_
_entity.id
_entity.type
_entity.pdbx_description
1 polymer ?
#
loop_
_entity_poly.entity_id
_entity_poly.type
_entity_poly.pdbx_seq_one_letter_code
_entity_poly.pdbx_strand_id
1 'polypeptide(L)' 'MYKRIIVPTDGSEITAKAVRTAVDLARLCGAELLAIAVKEPFPYSAISEMQPVPPQEFYDA' A
#
# COMPACT_ATOMS: atom_id res chain seq x y z
N MET A 1 -12.72 -23.57 -14.18
CA MET A 1 -13.17 -22.16 -14.14
C MET A 1 -12.55 -21.47 -12.94
N TYR A 2 -12.17 -20.19 -13.05
CA TYR A 2 -11.55 -19.44 -11.95
C TYR A 2 -12.59 -19.14 -10.86
N LYS A 3 -12.20 -19.30 -9.59
CA LYS A 3 -13.06 -19.01 -8.42
C LYS A 3 -12.70 -17.70 -7.74
N ARG A 4 -11.43 -17.32 -7.80
CA ARG A 4 -10.85 -16.12 -7.18
C ARG A 4 -9.86 -15.49 -8.14
N ILE A 5 -9.93 -14.17 -8.30
CA ILE A 5 -9.04 -13.36 -9.14
C ILE A 5 -8.43 -12.28 -8.24
N ILE A 6 -7.11 -12.12 -8.28
CA ILE A 6 -6.41 -11.05 -7.57
C ILE A 6 -5.90 -10.05 -8.61
N VAL A 7 -6.19 -8.77 -8.41
CA VAL A 7 -5.68 -7.68 -9.25
C VAL A 7 -4.81 -6.73 -8.41
N PRO A 8 -3.52 -6.55 -8.77
CA PRO A 8 -2.70 -5.54 -8.12
C PRO A 8 -3.06 -4.14 -8.61
N THR A 9 -2.95 -3.15 -7.72
CA THR A 9 -3.07 -1.74 -8.07
C THR A 9 -2.06 -0.89 -7.31
N ASP A 10 -1.38 -0.02 -8.04
CA ASP A 10 -0.55 1.08 -7.54
C ASP A 10 -1.29 2.43 -7.56
N GLY A 11 -2.56 2.43 -7.98
CA GLY A 11 -3.40 3.63 -8.10
C GLY A 11 -3.16 4.45 -9.37
N SER A 12 -2.28 4.02 -10.29
CA SER A 12 -2.05 4.74 -11.54
C SER A 12 -3.19 4.58 -12.55
N GLU A 13 -3.32 5.53 -13.48
CA GLU A 13 -4.27 5.47 -14.60
C GLU A 13 -4.07 4.26 -15.51
N ILE A 14 -2.82 3.79 -15.61
CA ILE A 14 -2.50 2.57 -16.36
C ILE A 14 -3.12 1.37 -15.66
N THR A 15 -2.93 1.26 -14.35
CA THR A 15 -3.47 0.13 -13.59
C THR A 15 -5.00 0.16 -13.51
N ALA A 16 -5.63 1.33 -13.60
CA ALA A 16 -7.08 1.45 -13.72
C ALA A 16 -7.65 0.69 -14.95
N LYS A 17 -6.90 0.59 -16.05
CA LYS A 17 -7.28 -0.23 -17.21
C LYS A 17 -7.28 -1.73 -16.88
N ALA A 18 -6.24 -2.20 -16.20
CA ALA A 18 -6.13 -3.59 -15.76
C ALA A 18 -7.23 -3.97 -14.77
N VAL A 19 -7.56 -3.08 -13.83
CA VAL A 19 -8.67 -3.26 -12.87
C VAL A 19 -10.00 -3.43 -13.59
N ARG A 20 -10.30 -2.61 -14.61
CA ARG A 20 -11.54 -2.75 -15.40
C ARG A 20 -11.63 -4.13 -16.06
N THR A 21 -10.56 -4.58 -16.70
CA THR A 21 -10.52 -5.91 -17.32
C THR A 21 -10.70 -7.03 -16.29
N ALA A 22 -10.10 -6.91 -15.10
CA ALA A 22 -10.24 -7.90 -14.04
C ALA A 22 -11.69 -7.99 -13.52
N VAL A 23 -12.39 -6.85 -13.42
CA VAL A 23 -13.82 -6.80 -13.07
C VAL A 23 -14.67 -7.54 -14.09
N ASP A 24 -14.44 -7.30 -15.39
CA ASP A 24 -15.20 -7.97 -16.44
C ASP A 24 -14.95 -9.47 -16.46
N LEU A 25 -13.69 -9.89 -16.27
CA LEU A 25 -13.32 -11.30 -16.17
C LEU A 25 -13.97 -11.99 -14.96
N ALA A 26 -13.98 -11.32 -13.80
CA ALA A 26 -14.60 -11.85 -12.59
C ALA A 26 -16.11 -12.05 -12.77
N ARG A 27 -16.79 -11.10 -13.41
CA ARG A 27 -18.22 -11.21 -13.76
C ARG A 27 -18.49 -12.39 -14.69
N LEU A 28 -17.71 -12.52 -15.76
CA LEU A 28 -17.84 -13.62 -16.71
C LEU A 28 -17.63 -15.00 -16.05
N CYS A 29 -16.74 -15.07 -15.06
CA CYS A 29 -16.43 -16.32 -14.36
C CYS A 29 -17.33 -16.60 -13.15
N GLY A 30 -18.13 -15.63 -12.69
CA GLY A 30 -18.77 -15.68 -11.38
C GLY A 30 -17.76 -15.80 -10.23
N ALA A 31 -16.58 -15.20 -10.40
CA ALA A 31 -15.45 -15.30 -9.47
C ALA A 31 -15.43 -14.13 -8.48
N GLU A 32 -14.91 -14.39 -7.28
CA GLU A 32 -14.56 -13.34 -6.33
C GLU A 32 -13.34 -12.56 -6.83
N LEU A 33 -13.40 -11.22 -6.77
CA LEU A 33 -12.31 -10.33 -7.16
C LEU A 33 -11.71 -9.68 -5.91
N LEU A 34 -10.40 -9.83 -5.72
CA LEU A 34 -9.64 -9.18 -4.65
C LEU A 34 -8.66 -8.18 -5.24
N ALA A 35 -8.55 -7.00 -4.64
CA ALA A 35 -7.55 -6.01 -5.00
C ALA A 35 -6.39 -6.02 -3.99
N ILE A 36 -5.16 -5.82 -4.46
CA ILE A 36 -3.99 -5.69 -3.59
C ILE A 36 -3.16 -4.46 -3.99
N ALA A 37 -2.76 -3.67 -3.01
CA ALA A 37 -1.77 -2.62 -3.16
C ALA A 37 -0.61 -2.93 -2.21
N VAL A 38 0.62 -2.87 -2.70
CA VAL A 38 1.82 -3.13 -1.90
C VAL A 38 2.53 -1.80 -1.68
N LYS A 39 2.79 -1.49 -0.42
CA LYS A 39 3.66 -0.38 -0.02
C LYS A 39 4.89 -0.97 0.64
N GLU A 40 6.04 -0.35 0.41
CA GLU A 40 7.25 -0.69 1.17
C GLU A 40 6.95 -0.61 2.67
N PRO A 41 7.51 -1.52 3.50
CA PRO A 41 7.45 -1.38 4.94
C PRO A 41 7.94 0.02 5.31
N PHE A 42 7.15 0.78 6.06
CA PHE A 42 7.66 2.04 6.61
C PHE A 42 8.89 1.69 7.46
N PRO A 43 10.07 2.26 7.16
CA PRO A 43 11.23 2.09 8.01
C PRO A 43 11.05 2.96 9.26
N TYR A 44 10.10 2.62 10.12
CA TYR A 44 10.21 2.98 11.53
C TYR A 44 11.26 2.04 12.11
N SER A 45 12.53 2.33 11.79
CA SER A 45 13.60 1.93 12.67
C SER A 45 13.29 2.59 14.01
N ALA A 46 13.31 1.82 15.11
CA ALA A 46 13.03 2.29 16.48
C ALA A 46 13.98 3.41 16.98
N ILE A 47 14.80 3.96 16.09
CA ILE A 47 15.82 4.97 16.32
C ILE A 47 15.33 6.39 15.97
N SER A 48 14.18 6.53 15.29
CA SER A 48 13.64 7.86 14.93
C SER A 48 12.88 8.54 16.08
N GLU A 49 12.56 7.82 17.17
CA GLU A 49 11.89 8.41 18.34
C GLU A 49 12.84 9.00 19.38
N MET A 50 14.16 8.83 19.23
CA MET A 50 15.10 9.70 19.96
C MET A 50 15.11 11.07 19.31
N GLN A 51 14.23 11.96 19.76
CA GLN A 51 14.49 13.38 19.64
C GLN A 51 15.73 13.67 20.50
N PRO A 52 16.88 14.11 19.93
CA PRO A 52 17.98 14.58 20.76
C PRO A 52 17.47 15.76 21.57
N VAL A 53 17.31 15.56 22.88
CA VAL A 53 17.02 16.66 23.80
C VAL A 53 18.30 17.49 23.87
N PRO A 54 18.27 18.80 23.53
CA PRO A 54 19.42 19.67 23.69
C PRO A 54 19.90 19.62 25.14
N PRO A 55 21.22 19.66 25.42
CA PRO A 55 21.74 19.77 26.77
C PRO A 55 21.07 20.95 27.53
N GLN A 56 20.79 20.78 28.82
CA GLN A 56 20.14 21.79 29.66
C GLN A 56 20.85 23.17 29.58
N GLU A 57 22.17 23.16 29.37
CA GLU A 57 23.00 24.36 29.15
C GLU A 57 22.52 25.26 27.99
N PHE A 58 21.79 24.73 27.00
CA PHE A 58 21.17 25.53 25.93
C PHE A 58 19.88 26.25 26.34
N TYR A 59 19.23 25.82 27.42
CA TYR A 59 18.01 26.43 27.94
C TYR A 59 18.29 27.45 29.05
N ASP A 60 19.46 27.35 29.69
CA ASP A 60 19.85 28.18 30.84
C ASP A 60 20.67 29.44 30.43
N ALA A 61 20.88 29.66 29.13
CA ALA A 61 21.54 30.84 28.54
C ALA A 61 20.53 31.86 27.99
#